data_AF-A0AAU2KQD2-F1
#
_entry.id   AF-A0AAU2KQD2-F1
#
_cell.length_a   1.000
_cell.length_b   1.000
_cell.length_c   1.000
_cell.angle_alpha   90.00
_cell.angle_beta   90.00
_cell.angle_gamma   90.00
#
_symmetry.space_group_name_H-M   'P 1'
#
loop_
_entity.id
_entity.type
_entity.pdbx_description
1 polymer ?
#
loop_
_entity_poly.entity_id
_entity_poly.type
_entity_poly.pdbx_seq_one_letter_code
_entity_poly.pdbx_strand_id
1 'polypeptide(L)'
;MRRTRHALATATVGSMLLLVGGLATPSWAAEAPLKKYPGQVPCPPGDYQLCIEGGPGGFEISGRNFSGHANAIHLKNVKNVTIRNNTFKNLSGPKGFAGVHVKNSSGIVIHDNEFTNLRNEGYMHGVYLVQTSGSQITDNRFTSISGDPVRIRDGSSDNTVSGNTFRKSGTYALFSEWRDPSMGESCGTGNTFRDNQYKTGHGNSKFTLIKWGGTGSGKKLDWGHCPKASIVNKGGNKPL
;
A
#
# COMPACT_ATOMS: atom_id res chain seq x y z
N MET A 1 51.85 -28.65 -55.09
CA MET A 1 51.89 -30.03 -55.66
C MET A 1 51.82 -31.06 -54.54
N ARG A 2 51.62 -32.35 -54.87
CA ARG A 2 51.49 -33.52 -53.97
C ARG A 2 50.29 -33.56 -52.99
N ARG A 3 49.27 -34.32 -53.41
CA ARG A 3 48.37 -35.11 -52.53
C ARG A 3 48.98 -36.50 -52.29
N THR A 4 48.58 -37.18 -51.20
CA THR A 4 48.36 -38.66 -51.02
C THR A 4 48.13 -38.91 -49.52
N ARG A 5 47.25 -39.78 -48.98
CA ARG A 5 46.20 -40.77 -49.40
C ARG A 5 45.20 -40.86 -48.20
N HIS A 6 44.06 -41.56 -48.17
CA HIS A 6 43.33 -42.49 -49.07
C HIS A 6 41.80 -42.16 -49.03
N ALA A 7 40.83 -42.82 -49.69
CA ALA A 7 40.14 -44.12 -49.47
C ALA A 7 39.74 -44.43 -48.01
N LEU A 8 38.52 -44.92 -47.68
CA LEU A 8 37.34 -45.41 -48.45
C LEU A 8 36.05 -44.97 -47.66
N ALA A 9 34.76 -45.25 -47.94
CA ALA A 9 34.10 -46.21 -48.84
C ALA A 9 32.72 -45.73 -49.38
N THR A 10 31.62 -46.45 -49.11
CA THR A 10 30.38 -46.49 -49.92
C THR A 10 29.08 -46.13 -49.18
N ALA A 11 28.15 -45.58 -49.97
CA ALA A 11 26.79 -45.18 -49.62
C ALA A 11 25.85 -46.26 -49.04
N THR A 12 24.82 -45.78 -48.32
CA THR A 12 23.43 -46.21 -48.50
C THR A 12 22.52 -44.97 -48.54
N VAL A 13 21.42 -45.04 -49.31
CA VAL A 13 20.37 -44.02 -49.30
C VAL A 13 19.27 -44.50 -48.34
N GLY A 14 18.91 -43.67 -47.36
CA GLY A 14 17.83 -43.94 -46.42
C GLY A 14 16.95 -42.72 -46.24
N SER A 15 15.78 -42.72 -46.86
CA SER A 15 14.77 -41.66 -46.70
C SER A 15 14.17 -41.71 -45.29
N MET A 16 14.72 -40.94 -44.36
CA MET A 16 14.13 -40.83 -43.03
C MET A 16 13.01 -39.79 -43.04
N LEU A 17 11.78 -40.29 -42.98
CA LEU A 17 10.57 -39.50 -42.80
C LEU A 17 10.66 -38.76 -41.46
N LEU A 18 10.90 -37.44 -41.49
CA LEU A 18 10.90 -36.62 -40.27
C LEU A 18 9.46 -36.50 -39.75
N LEU A 19 9.09 -37.47 -38.90
CA LEU A 19 7.88 -37.45 -38.09
C LEU A 19 7.75 -36.11 -37.37
N VAL A 20 6.56 -35.52 -37.43
CA VAL A 20 6.20 -34.31 -36.69
C VAL A 20 6.07 -34.68 -35.20
N GLY A 21 7.22 -34.84 -34.56
CA GLY A 21 7.35 -35.07 -33.12
C GLY A 21 7.01 -33.81 -32.35
N GLY A 22 5.72 -33.53 -32.19
CA GLY A 22 5.23 -32.45 -31.34
C GLY A 22 5.68 -32.67 -29.90
N LEU A 23 6.77 -32.01 -29.50
CA LEU A 23 7.22 -31.96 -28.11
C LEU A 23 6.20 -31.16 -27.30
N ALA A 24 5.18 -31.87 -26.80
CA ALA A 24 4.22 -31.32 -25.85
C ALA A 24 4.98 -30.78 -24.64
N THR A 25 4.89 -29.47 -24.41
CA THR A 25 5.46 -28.81 -23.24
C THR A 25 4.95 -29.49 -21.97
N PRO A 26 5.80 -29.88 -21.01
CA PRO A 26 5.36 -30.61 -19.83
C PRO A 26 4.33 -29.78 -19.06
N SER A 27 3.13 -30.35 -18.87
CA SER A 27 1.91 -29.66 -18.42
C SER A 27 1.94 -29.15 -16.99
N TRP A 28 3.08 -29.22 -16.31
CA TRP A 28 3.33 -28.71 -14.97
C TRP A 28 4.11 -27.38 -14.96
N ALA A 29 4.55 -26.91 -16.14
CA ALA A 29 5.06 -25.55 -16.32
C ALA A 29 3.90 -24.54 -16.32
N ALA A 30 3.26 -24.35 -15.15
CA ALA A 30 2.35 -23.25 -14.94
C ALA A 30 3.10 -21.92 -15.15
N GLU A 31 2.65 -21.09 -16.09
CA GLU A 31 3.25 -19.78 -16.33
C GLU A 31 3.23 -18.97 -15.04
N ALA A 32 4.41 -18.51 -14.60
CA ALA A 32 4.49 -17.65 -13.41
C ALA A 32 3.65 -16.39 -13.68
N PRO A 33 2.65 -16.06 -12.83
CA PRO A 33 1.62 -15.09 -13.15
C PRO A 33 2.26 -13.74 -13.46
N LEU A 34 2.01 -13.25 -14.69
CA LEU A 34 2.57 -12.01 -15.22
C LEU A 34 2.50 -10.89 -14.18
N LYS A 35 3.66 -10.34 -13.82
CA LYS A 35 3.76 -9.19 -12.90
C LYS A 35 3.02 -8.01 -13.51
N LYS A 36 1.80 -7.76 -13.02
CA LYS A 36 0.89 -6.76 -13.59
C LYS A 36 1.39 -5.32 -13.40
N TYR A 37 2.25 -5.08 -12.41
CA TYR A 37 2.75 -3.74 -12.08
C TYR A 37 4.28 -3.70 -12.08
N PRO A 38 4.90 -2.57 -12.50
CA PRO A 38 6.32 -2.34 -12.28
C PRO A 38 6.68 -2.45 -10.80
N GLY A 39 7.86 -3.02 -10.50
CA GLY A 39 8.28 -3.21 -9.10
C GLY A 39 7.51 -4.28 -8.31
N GLN A 40 6.56 -5.02 -8.91
CA GLN A 40 5.80 -6.03 -8.17
C GLN A 40 6.71 -7.17 -7.67
N VAL A 41 6.58 -7.51 -6.39
CA VAL A 41 7.37 -8.51 -5.67
C VAL A 41 6.48 -9.44 -4.83
N PRO A 42 6.96 -10.63 -4.43
CA PRO A 42 6.35 -11.39 -3.35
C PRO A 42 6.21 -10.54 -2.09
N CYS A 43 5.11 -10.71 -1.36
CA CYS A 43 4.86 -9.91 -0.16
C CYS A 43 5.71 -10.36 1.04
N PRO A 44 6.18 -9.43 1.88
CA PRO A 44 6.86 -9.76 3.13
C PRO A 44 5.86 -10.34 4.15
N PRO A 45 6.34 -10.97 5.24
CA PRO A 45 5.50 -11.42 6.35
C PRO A 45 4.60 -10.28 6.87
N GLY A 46 3.30 -10.57 7.00
CA GLY A 46 2.28 -9.58 7.35
C GLY A 46 0.94 -9.73 6.62
N ASP A 47 0.81 -10.69 5.71
CA ASP A 47 -0.44 -11.00 4.99
C ASP A 47 -0.99 -9.80 4.19
N TYR A 48 -0.28 -9.48 3.12
CA TYR A 48 -0.61 -8.48 2.11
C TYR A 48 -0.99 -9.15 0.78
N GLN A 49 -1.84 -8.50 -0.01
CA GLN A 49 -2.36 -9.01 -1.28
C GLN A 49 -1.59 -8.49 -2.51
N LEU A 50 -0.96 -7.32 -2.41
CA LEU A 50 -0.15 -6.73 -3.47
C LEU A 50 1.03 -5.96 -2.87
N CYS A 51 2.24 -6.29 -3.29
CA CYS A 51 3.45 -5.62 -2.84
C CYS A 51 4.27 -5.12 -4.02
N ILE A 52 4.60 -3.83 -3.97
CA ILE A 52 5.52 -3.17 -4.89
C ILE A 52 6.73 -2.71 -4.09
N GLU A 53 7.93 -3.10 -4.54
CA GLU A 53 9.18 -2.59 -3.99
C GLU A 53 10.10 -2.07 -5.09
N GLY A 54 10.34 -0.76 -5.10
CA GLY A 54 11.10 -0.08 -6.15
C GLY A 54 10.42 -0.13 -7.52
N GLY A 55 11.23 -0.04 -8.59
CA GLY A 55 10.75 0.06 -9.97
C GLY A 55 10.39 1.49 -10.39
N PRO A 56 10.04 1.71 -11.68
CA PRO A 56 9.61 3.01 -12.17
C PRO A 56 8.26 3.40 -11.59
N GLY A 57 8.10 4.69 -11.28
CA GLY A 57 6.83 5.30 -10.91
C GLY A 57 5.93 5.60 -12.12
N GLY A 58 4.86 6.36 -11.89
CA GLY A 58 3.98 6.83 -12.96
C GLY A 58 2.98 5.79 -13.46
N PHE A 59 2.66 4.79 -12.64
CA PHE A 59 1.65 3.77 -12.95
C PHE A 59 0.49 3.79 -11.94
N GLU A 60 -0.57 3.06 -12.30
CA GLU A 60 -1.84 3.04 -11.58
C GLU A 60 -2.23 1.64 -11.11
N ILE A 61 -2.76 1.54 -9.89
CA ILE A 61 -3.44 0.37 -9.34
C ILE A 61 -4.92 0.76 -9.18
N SER A 62 -5.79 0.22 -10.03
CA SER A 62 -7.21 0.60 -10.06
C SER A 62 -8.18 -0.53 -10.38
N GLY A 63 -9.46 -0.30 -10.05
CA GLY A 63 -10.56 -1.21 -10.34
C GLY A 63 -10.51 -2.54 -9.60
N ARG A 64 -9.76 -2.64 -8.49
CA ARG A 64 -9.55 -3.89 -7.75
C ARG A 64 -10.39 -3.94 -6.48
N ASN A 65 -10.76 -5.16 -6.09
CA ASN A 65 -11.29 -5.46 -4.76
C ASN A 65 -10.21 -6.21 -3.96
N PHE A 66 -9.95 -5.75 -2.73
CA PHE A 66 -9.01 -6.35 -1.79
C PHE A 66 -9.75 -6.69 -0.49
N SER A 67 -9.77 -7.98 -0.10
CA SER A 67 -10.62 -8.43 1.01
C SER A 67 -10.19 -9.77 1.61
N GLY A 68 -10.41 -9.97 2.91
CA GLY A 68 -10.20 -11.26 3.59
C GLY A 68 -8.80 -11.52 4.15
N HIS A 69 -7.92 -10.52 4.11
CA HIS A 69 -6.54 -10.57 4.62
C HIS A 69 -6.31 -9.53 5.73
N ALA A 70 -5.19 -9.62 6.45
CA ALA A 70 -4.80 -8.63 7.45
C ALA A 70 -4.40 -7.27 6.85
N ASN A 71 -3.91 -7.25 5.60
CA ASN A 71 -3.57 -6.04 4.85
C ASN A 71 -3.95 -6.19 3.37
N ALA A 72 -3.80 -5.13 2.57
CA ALA A 72 -4.00 -5.19 1.11
C ALA A 72 -2.77 -4.77 0.31
N ILE A 73 -2.47 -3.47 0.19
CA ILE A 73 -1.32 -2.97 -0.58
C ILE A 73 -0.15 -2.59 0.35
N HIS A 74 1.05 -3.04 0.00
CA HIS A 74 2.32 -2.51 0.53
C HIS A 74 3.11 -1.84 -0.61
N LEU A 75 3.39 -0.54 -0.47
CA LEU A 75 4.26 0.22 -1.36
C LEU A 75 5.55 0.58 -0.60
N LYS A 76 6.71 0.25 -1.17
CA LYS A 76 8.02 0.55 -0.56
C LYS A 76 9.01 1.06 -1.60
N ASN A 77 9.76 2.11 -1.28
CA ASN A 77 10.79 2.68 -2.16
C ASN A 77 10.26 3.13 -3.55
N VAL A 78 9.00 3.54 -3.66
CA VAL A 78 8.34 3.93 -4.93
C VAL A 78 8.06 5.43 -5.01
N LYS A 79 7.77 5.93 -6.21
CA LYS A 79 7.34 7.31 -6.44
C LYS A 79 6.16 7.37 -7.40
N ASN A 80 5.32 8.40 -7.29
CA ASN A 80 4.30 8.74 -8.29
C ASN A 80 3.37 7.57 -8.66
N VAL A 81 2.95 6.76 -7.68
CA VAL A 81 2.00 5.65 -7.88
C VAL A 81 0.60 6.14 -7.55
N THR A 82 -0.36 5.87 -8.45
CA THR A 82 -1.77 6.19 -8.23
C THR A 82 -2.54 4.94 -7.78
N ILE A 83 -3.35 5.06 -6.74
CA ILE A 83 -4.28 4.04 -6.25
C ILE A 83 -5.67 4.65 -6.33
N ARG A 84 -6.51 4.22 -7.28
CA ARG A 84 -7.86 4.79 -7.46
C ARG A 84 -8.95 3.81 -7.81
N ASN A 85 -10.20 4.14 -7.48
CA ASN A 85 -11.37 3.29 -7.76
C ASN A 85 -11.19 1.83 -7.29
N ASN A 86 -10.55 1.63 -6.13
CA ASN A 86 -10.43 0.31 -5.50
C ASN A 86 -11.34 0.19 -4.28
N THR A 87 -11.73 -1.05 -3.98
CA THR A 87 -12.46 -1.42 -2.77
C THR A 87 -11.54 -2.19 -1.83
N PHE A 88 -11.39 -1.72 -0.61
CA PHE A 88 -10.70 -2.37 0.50
C PHE A 88 -11.75 -2.77 1.53
N LYS A 89 -12.06 -4.07 1.64
CA LYS A 89 -13.25 -4.53 2.38
C LYS A 89 -12.94 -5.69 3.32
N ASN A 90 -13.42 -5.63 4.56
CA ASN A 90 -13.28 -6.70 5.55
C ASN A 90 -11.81 -7.16 5.68
N LEU A 91 -10.88 -6.23 5.90
CA LEU A 91 -9.48 -6.57 6.23
C LEU A 91 -9.34 -6.69 7.76
N SER A 92 -8.73 -7.77 8.22
CA SER A 92 -8.62 -8.06 9.66
C SER A 92 -7.52 -9.07 9.98
N GLY A 93 -6.78 -8.82 11.06
CA GLY A 93 -5.78 -9.75 11.58
C GLY A 93 -5.01 -9.18 12.78
N PRO A 94 -4.31 -10.04 13.55
CA PRO A 94 -3.64 -9.64 14.80
C PRO A 94 -2.48 -8.66 14.61
N LYS A 95 -1.94 -8.56 13.38
CA LYS A 95 -0.83 -7.67 13.00
C LYS A 95 -1.18 -6.81 11.76
N GLY A 96 -2.46 -6.56 11.52
CA GLY A 96 -2.92 -5.69 10.42
C GLY A 96 -2.46 -4.24 10.61
N PHE A 97 -1.97 -3.62 9.54
CA PHE A 97 -1.47 -2.25 9.50
C PHE A 97 -2.42 -1.33 8.71
N ALA A 98 -2.71 -1.67 7.45
CA ALA A 98 -3.55 -0.82 6.59
C ALA A 98 -4.14 -1.53 5.36
N GLY A 99 -5.16 -0.89 4.77
CA GLY A 99 -5.55 -1.13 3.37
C GLY A 99 -4.45 -0.70 2.39
N VAL A 100 -3.87 0.48 2.59
CA VAL A 100 -2.66 0.93 1.87
C VAL A 100 -1.57 1.31 2.86
N HIS A 101 -0.48 0.54 2.88
CA HIS A 101 0.70 0.79 3.70
C HIS A 101 1.85 1.28 2.80
N VAL A 102 2.37 2.48 3.05
CA VAL A 102 3.41 3.12 2.23
C VAL A 102 4.66 3.37 3.08
N LYS A 103 5.85 3.07 2.52
CA LYS A 103 7.15 3.28 3.17
C LYS A 103 8.16 3.91 2.21
N ASN A 104 9.00 4.83 2.68
CA ASN A 104 10.14 5.39 1.91
C ASN A 104 9.76 5.83 0.49
N SER A 105 8.64 6.54 0.35
CA SER A 105 8.03 6.83 -0.96
C SER A 105 7.59 8.29 -1.08
N SER A 106 7.33 8.78 -2.29
CA SER A 106 6.89 10.17 -2.49
C SER A 106 5.89 10.34 -3.62
N GLY A 107 4.99 11.33 -3.50
CA GLY A 107 4.03 11.66 -4.55
C GLY A 107 2.98 10.56 -4.81
N ILE A 108 2.61 9.80 -3.79
CA ILE A 108 1.59 8.74 -3.91
C ILE A 108 0.21 9.40 -3.92
N VAL A 109 -0.65 9.02 -4.87
CA VAL A 109 -2.01 9.57 -4.99
C VAL A 109 -3.01 8.47 -4.70
N ILE A 110 -3.85 8.66 -3.68
CA ILE A 110 -4.86 7.69 -3.22
C ILE A 110 -6.21 8.40 -3.29
N HIS A 111 -7.01 8.13 -4.32
CA HIS A 111 -8.28 8.84 -4.53
C HIS A 111 -9.43 7.96 -5.02
N ASP A 112 -10.67 8.36 -4.76
CA ASP A 112 -11.90 7.64 -5.16
C ASP A 112 -11.95 6.15 -4.68
N ASN A 113 -11.25 5.78 -3.61
CA ASN A 113 -11.29 4.42 -3.07
C ASN A 113 -12.31 4.28 -1.93
N GLU A 114 -12.88 3.09 -1.78
CA GLU A 114 -13.67 2.72 -0.60
C GLU A 114 -12.86 1.85 0.36
N PHE A 115 -12.79 2.26 1.63
CA PHE A 115 -12.24 1.50 2.74
C PHE A 115 -13.38 1.17 3.71
N THR A 116 -13.85 -0.09 3.76
CA THR A 116 -15.02 -0.49 4.55
C THR A 116 -14.74 -1.72 5.42
N ASN A 117 -15.01 -1.62 6.73
CA ASN A 117 -14.81 -2.69 7.73
C ASN A 117 -13.36 -3.17 7.92
N LEU A 118 -12.40 -2.26 8.01
CA LEU A 118 -11.00 -2.61 8.32
C LEU A 118 -10.83 -2.66 9.85
N ARG A 119 -10.56 -3.85 10.42
CA ARG A 119 -10.60 -4.08 11.88
C ARG A 119 -9.45 -4.91 12.46
N ASN A 120 -8.86 -4.38 13.51
CA ASN A 120 -8.18 -5.12 14.59
C ASN A 120 -8.38 -4.35 15.92
N GLU A 121 -7.53 -4.55 16.93
CA GLU A 121 -7.64 -3.92 18.24
C GLU A 121 -7.44 -2.39 18.29
N GLY A 122 -7.11 -1.71 17.19
CA GLY A 122 -6.97 -0.24 17.13
C GLY A 122 -5.82 0.28 16.24
N TYR A 123 -5.16 -0.63 15.51
CA TYR A 123 -3.95 -0.38 14.71
C TYR A 123 -4.20 -0.56 13.20
N MET A 124 -5.45 -0.84 12.80
CA MET A 124 -5.84 -1.01 11.41
C MET A 124 -6.25 0.33 10.81
N HIS A 125 -5.48 0.80 9.83
CA HIS A 125 -5.69 2.06 9.14
C HIS A 125 -6.34 1.86 7.76
N GLY A 126 -6.93 2.91 7.19
CA GLY A 126 -7.24 2.92 5.76
C GLY A 126 -5.94 3.11 4.97
N VAL A 127 -5.26 4.22 5.25
CA VAL A 127 -3.93 4.56 4.73
C VAL A 127 -2.95 4.73 5.89
N TYR A 128 -1.76 4.12 5.79
CA TYR A 128 -0.66 4.32 6.73
C TYR A 128 0.62 4.63 5.97
N LEU A 129 1.17 5.83 6.21
CA LEU A 129 2.38 6.34 5.60
C LEU A 129 3.54 6.31 6.61
N VAL A 130 4.72 5.87 6.19
CA VAL A 130 5.96 5.88 6.98
C VAL A 130 7.07 6.47 6.11
N GLN A 131 7.86 7.43 6.61
CA GLN A 131 8.95 8.03 5.84
C GLN A 131 8.52 8.46 4.41
N THR A 132 7.36 9.10 4.30
CA THR A 132 6.66 9.33 3.03
C THR A 132 6.21 10.78 2.89
N SER A 133 6.43 11.39 1.72
CA SER A 133 6.18 12.82 1.51
C SER A 133 5.40 13.19 0.26
N GLY A 134 4.82 14.39 0.25
CA GLY A 134 4.12 15.00 -0.89
C GLY A 134 2.96 14.16 -1.45
N SER A 135 2.38 13.28 -0.64
CA SER A 135 1.34 12.33 -1.07
C SER A 135 -0.06 12.87 -0.79
N GLN A 136 -1.02 12.49 -1.63
CA GLN A 136 -2.38 13.01 -1.63
C GLN A 136 -3.37 11.88 -1.33
N ILE A 137 -4.25 12.10 -0.36
CA ILE A 137 -5.32 11.19 0.02
C ILE A 137 -6.62 11.98 -0.12
N THR A 138 -7.31 11.84 -1.26
CA THR A 138 -8.48 12.68 -1.55
C THR A 138 -9.73 11.89 -1.91
N ASP A 139 -10.90 12.41 -1.53
CA ASP A 139 -12.21 11.94 -2.02
C ASP A 139 -12.55 10.45 -1.72
N ASN A 140 -11.76 9.79 -0.86
CA ASN A 140 -11.98 8.40 -0.47
C ASN A 140 -13.10 8.28 0.57
N ARG A 141 -13.76 7.11 0.63
CA ARG A 141 -14.78 6.78 1.63
C ARG A 141 -14.24 5.80 2.68
N PHE A 142 -14.05 6.27 3.91
CA PHE A 142 -13.61 5.48 5.05
C PHE A 142 -14.78 5.16 5.99
N THR A 143 -15.16 3.88 6.09
CA THR A 143 -16.28 3.39 6.90
C THR A 143 -15.87 2.22 7.82
N SER A 144 -16.21 2.32 9.11
CA SER A 144 -15.94 1.26 10.09
C SER A 144 -14.47 0.85 10.25
N ILE A 145 -13.52 1.79 10.15
CA ILE A 145 -12.08 1.58 10.38
C ILE A 145 -11.79 1.61 11.89
N SER A 146 -11.09 0.61 12.45
CA SER A 146 -10.88 0.52 13.92
C SER A 146 -9.68 1.30 14.46
N GLY A 147 -8.64 1.53 13.65
CA GLY A 147 -7.64 2.55 13.92
C GLY A 147 -8.05 3.92 13.39
N ASP A 148 -7.09 4.83 13.32
CA ASP A 148 -7.27 6.12 12.65
C ASP A 148 -7.30 5.91 11.11
N PRO A 149 -8.24 6.50 10.35
CA PRO A 149 -8.39 6.30 8.91
C PRO A 149 -7.12 6.58 8.09
N VAL A 150 -6.45 7.69 8.38
CA VAL A 150 -5.15 8.04 7.80
C VAL A 150 -4.16 8.22 8.94
N ARG A 151 -2.99 7.60 8.83
CA ARG A 151 -1.89 7.80 9.77
C ARG A 151 -0.56 8.06 9.04
N ILE A 152 0.25 8.97 9.59
CA ILE A 152 1.65 9.19 9.21
C ILE A 152 2.59 8.76 10.35
N ARG A 153 3.84 8.45 10.00
CA ARG A 153 4.93 8.09 10.90
C ARG A 153 6.28 8.54 10.36
N ASP A 154 7.20 8.82 11.27
CA ASP A 154 8.63 9.14 11.04
C ASP A 154 8.89 10.09 9.85
N GLY A 155 8.98 11.38 10.13
CA GLY A 155 9.39 12.41 9.17
C GLY A 155 8.43 12.66 8.00
N SER A 156 7.37 11.87 7.87
CA SER A 156 6.38 11.97 6.79
C SER A 156 5.78 13.38 6.70
N SER A 157 5.91 13.99 5.52
CA SER A 157 5.85 15.45 5.37
C SER A 157 5.08 15.91 4.13
N ASP A 158 4.46 17.08 4.22
CA ASP A 158 3.74 17.74 3.12
C ASP A 158 2.62 16.89 2.48
N ASN A 159 2.09 15.89 3.21
CA ASN A 159 0.99 15.06 2.74
C ASN A 159 -0.36 15.75 2.97
N THR A 160 -1.30 15.60 2.04
CA THR A 160 -2.61 16.27 2.07
C THR A 160 -3.76 15.26 2.16
N VAL A 161 -4.66 15.49 3.12
CA VAL A 161 -5.88 14.69 3.33
C VAL A 161 -7.11 15.59 3.14
N SER A 162 -7.80 15.49 2.00
CA SER A 162 -8.90 16.40 1.66
C SER A 162 -10.08 15.80 0.90
N GLY A 163 -11.30 16.32 1.10
CA GLY A 163 -12.51 15.85 0.40
C GLY A 163 -13.05 14.47 0.84
N ASN A 164 -12.28 13.72 1.62
CA ASN A 164 -12.64 12.36 2.06
C ASN A 164 -13.87 12.35 2.97
N THR A 165 -14.56 11.21 3.01
CA THR A 165 -15.72 10.95 3.89
C THR A 165 -15.38 9.92 4.96
N PHE A 166 -15.57 10.27 6.24
CA PHE A 166 -15.22 9.46 7.41
C PHE A 166 -16.45 9.10 8.27
N ARG A 167 -16.79 7.81 8.40
CA ARG A 167 -17.95 7.34 9.18
C ARG A 167 -17.61 6.15 10.06
N LYS A 168 -18.00 6.17 11.35
CA LYS A 168 -17.70 5.13 12.34
C LYS A 168 -16.21 4.74 12.37
N SER A 169 -15.32 5.71 12.26
CA SER A 169 -13.89 5.49 11.98
C SER A 169 -13.00 6.48 12.72
N GLY A 170 -11.86 6.01 13.24
CA GLY A 170 -10.99 6.79 14.13
C GLY A 170 -11.11 6.35 15.59
N THR A 171 -9.96 6.09 16.22
CA THR A 171 -9.89 5.79 17.67
C THR A 171 -9.33 6.98 18.44
N TYR A 172 -8.38 7.72 17.86
CA TYR A 172 -7.87 8.98 18.40
C TYR A 172 -8.20 10.16 17.46
N ALA A 173 -8.03 9.98 16.16
CA ALA A 173 -8.34 11.01 15.16
C ALA A 173 -8.74 10.47 13.77
N LEU A 174 -9.10 11.37 12.85
CA LEU A 174 -9.29 11.05 11.44
C LEU A 174 -7.96 11.00 10.67
N PHE A 175 -7.07 11.95 10.97
CA PHE A 175 -5.68 11.96 10.51
C PHE A 175 -4.74 12.10 11.72
N SER A 176 -3.84 11.13 11.94
CA SER A 176 -2.89 11.18 13.06
C SER A 176 -1.43 10.95 12.68
N GLU A 177 -0.51 11.45 13.51
CA GLU A 177 0.90 11.10 13.50
C GLU A 177 1.26 10.28 14.74
N TRP A 178 1.92 9.15 14.54
CA TRP A 178 2.59 8.39 15.59
C TRP A 178 4.03 8.07 15.19
N ARG A 179 4.96 8.12 16.15
CA ARG A 179 6.40 7.81 15.96
C ARG A 179 6.93 7.01 17.15
N ASP A 180 8.01 6.28 16.92
CA ASP A 180 8.79 5.59 17.95
C ASP A 180 10.14 6.30 18.18
N PRO A 181 10.26 7.14 19.22
CA PRO A 181 11.50 7.86 19.50
C PRO A 181 12.69 6.93 19.81
N SER A 182 12.43 5.70 20.29
CA SER A 182 13.50 4.75 20.63
C SER A 182 14.17 4.15 19.39
N MET A 183 13.45 4.13 18.26
CA MET A 183 13.96 3.76 16.94
C MET A 183 14.57 4.96 16.18
N GLY A 184 14.72 6.12 16.84
CA GLY A 184 15.24 7.36 16.25
C GLY A 184 14.22 8.17 15.46
N GLU A 185 12.93 7.83 15.52
CA GLU A 185 11.94 8.37 14.58
C GLU A 185 11.57 9.83 14.85
N SER A 186 11.50 10.57 13.75
CA SER A 186 11.38 12.02 13.66
C SER A 186 9.92 12.49 13.56
N CYS A 187 9.70 13.77 13.88
CA CYS A 187 8.42 14.43 13.63
C CYS A 187 8.32 14.84 12.16
N GLY A 188 7.16 14.62 11.56
CA GLY A 188 6.78 15.16 10.26
C GLY A 188 6.54 16.68 10.29
N THR A 189 6.26 17.25 9.13
CA THR A 189 6.00 18.69 8.96
C THR A 189 5.07 18.94 7.77
N GLY A 190 4.38 20.07 7.74
CA GLY A 190 3.64 20.57 6.57
C GLY A 190 2.38 19.78 6.16
N ASN A 191 2.06 18.65 6.79
CA ASN A 191 0.89 17.85 6.43
C ASN A 191 -0.42 18.61 6.69
N THR A 192 -1.45 18.41 5.85
CA THR A 192 -2.71 19.18 5.94
C THR A 192 -3.98 18.31 5.97
N PHE A 193 -5.01 18.81 6.66
CA PHE A 193 -6.34 18.21 6.75
C PHE A 193 -7.41 19.27 6.44
N ARG A 194 -8.16 19.13 5.34
CA ARG A 194 -9.14 20.14 4.88
C ARG A 194 -10.33 19.56 4.13
N ASP A 195 -11.47 20.25 4.15
CA ASP A 195 -12.61 19.97 3.26
C ASP A 195 -13.22 18.55 3.39
N ASN A 196 -12.88 17.80 4.45
CA ASN A 196 -13.37 16.44 4.66
C ASN A 196 -14.74 16.41 5.37
N GLN A 197 -15.50 15.34 5.15
CA GLN A 197 -16.82 15.14 5.74
C GLN A 197 -16.76 14.02 6.80
N TYR A 198 -17.36 14.20 7.98
CA TYR A 198 -17.20 13.25 9.10
C TYR A 198 -18.48 13.03 9.92
N LYS A 199 -18.67 11.85 10.53
CA LYS A 199 -19.81 11.59 11.44
C LYS A 199 -19.42 11.20 12.86
N THR A 200 -18.88 9.99 13.05
CA THR A 200 -18.54 9.43 14.37
C THR A 200 -17.25 8.61 14.31
N GLY A 201 -16.58 8.46 15.46
CA GLY A 201 -15.42 7.59 15.63
C GLY A 201 -15.81 6.11 15.64
N HIS A 202 -14.83 5.21 15.78
CA HIS A 202 -15.08 3.78 15.78
C HIS A 202 -16.00 3.35 16.92
N GLY A 203 -16.93 2.44 16.66
CA GLY A 203 -17.97 2.07 17.65
C GLY A 203 -18.91 3.22 18.03
N ASN A 204 -18.91 4.33 17.27
CA ASN A 204 -19.52 5.62 17.60
C ASN A 204 -18.80 6.41 18.73
N SER A 205 -17.49 6.20 18.91
CA SER A 205 -16.67 6.96 19.86
C SER A 205 -16.61 8.46 19.55
N LYS A 206 -16.22 9.24 20.57
CA LYS A 206 -15.66 10.59 20.38
C LYS A 206 -14.25 10.47 19.80
N PHE A 207 -13.87 11.42 18.96
CA PHE A 207 -12.60 11.47 18.23
C PHE A 207 -12.19 12.94 18.03
N THR A 208 -10.96 13.17 17.56
CA THR A 208 -10.48 14.51 17.13
C THR A 208 -10.27 14.54 15.62
N LEU A 209 -10.31 15.71 14.97
CA LEU A 209 -10.04 15.76 13.52
C LEU A 209 -8.58 15.36 13.21
N ILE A 210 -7.65 15.96 13.97
CA ILE A 210 -6.21 15.75 13.83
C ILE A 210 -5.55 15.53 15.19
N LYS A 211 -4.45 14.77 15.20
CA LYS A 211 -3.59 14.56 16.39
C LYS A 211 -2.15 14.28 15.97
N TRP A 212 -1.17 14.88 16.65
CA TRP A 212 0.23 14.77 16.28
C TRP A 212 1.18 14.53 17.47
N GLY A 213 2.44 14.20 17.16
CA GLY A 213 3.44 13.84 18.15
C GLY A 213 3.02 12.65 19.00
N GLY A 214 2.33 11.67 18.41
CA GLY A 214 1.94 10.44 19.07
C GLY A 214 3.15 9.58 19.40
N THR A 215 3.28 9.12 20.65
CA THR A 215 4.33 8.18 21.09
C THR A 215 3.76 7.15 22.06
N GLY A 216 4.52 6.11 22.39
CA GLY A 216 4.05 4.98 23.20
C GLY A 216 3.57 3.81 22.35
N SER A 217 2.94 2.81 22.97
CA SER A 217 2.60 1.55 22.30
C SER A 217 1.21 1.01 22.67
N GLY A 218 0.65 0.21 21.77
CA GLY A 218 -0.70 -0.34 21.90
C GLY A 218 -1.76 0.75 22.04
N LYS A 219 -2.73 0.55 22.95
CA LYS A 219 -3.82 1.51 23.22
C LYS A 219 -3.38 2.71 24.08
N LYS A 220 -2.12 2.75 24.54
CA LYS A 220 -1.56 3.85 25.34
C LYS A 220 -0.65 4.70 24.44
N LEU A 221 -1.29 5.61 23.70
CA LEU A 221 -0.60 6.64 22.94
C LEU A 221 -0.73 7.98 23.65
N ASP A 222 0.41 8.57 23.99
CA ASP A 222 0.56 9.94 24.48
C ASP A 222 0.86 10.88 23.30
N TRP A 223 0.55 12.18 23.40
CA TRP A 223 0.45 13.08 22.26
C TRP A 223 1.09 14.45 22.51
N GLY A 224 1.46 15.15 21.44
CA GLY A 224 2.11 16.46 21.53
C GLY A 224 3.64 16.39 21.69
N HIS A 225 4.25 15.21 21.59
CA HIS A 225 5.71 15.02 21.68
C HIS A 225 6.46 15.45 20.41
N CYS A 226 5.99 16.52 19.74
CA CYS A 226 6.64 17.16 18.60
C CYS A 226 6.64 18.68 18.82
N PRO A 227 7.79 19.38 18.62
CA PRO A 227 7.95 20.79 19.00
C PRO A 227 7.15 21.76 18.12
N LYS A 228 6.59 21.27 17.01
CA LYS A 228 5.67 21.98 16.12
C LYS A 228 4.58 21.00 15.70
N ALA A 229 3.42 21.52 15.28
CA ALA A 229 2.36 20.68 14.73
C ALA A 229 2.78 20.14 13.35
N SER A 230 2.91 18.81 13.24
CA SER A 230 3.23 18.12 11.99
C SER A 230 2.05 18.02 11.03
N ILE A 231 0.82 18.15 11.56
CA ILE A 231 -0.46 18.16 10.84
C ILE A 231 -1.20 19.45 11.17
N VAL A 232 -1.71 20.15 10.15
CA VAL A 232 -2.50 21.39 10.29
C VAL A 232 -3.90 21.21 9.71
N ASN A 233 -4.92 21.51 10.51
CA ASN A 233 -6.30 21.65 10.02
C ASN A 233 -6.41 22.98 9.27
N LYS A 234 -6.74 22.94 7.98
CA LYS A 234 -6.80 24.12 7.09
C LYS A 234 -8.25 24.59 6.81
N GLY A 235 -9.24 24.07 7.53
CA GLY A 235 -10.65 24.47 7.39
C GLY A 235 -11.48 23.55 6.49
N GLY A 236 -12.71 23.97 6.17
CA GLY A 236 -13.66 23.24 5.31
C GLY A 236 -14.22 21.91 5.84
N ASN A 237 -13.57 21.30 6.84
CA ASN A 237 -13.98 20.04 7.45
C ASN A 237 -15.35 20.18 8.15
N LYS A 238 -16.33 19.32 7.82
CA LYS A 238 -17.73 19.45 8.27
C LYS A 238 -18.39 18.14 8.71
N PRO A 239 -19.38 18.19 9.64
CA PRO A 239 -20.14 17.00 10.06
C PRO A 239 -21.12 16.49 8.99
N LEU A 240 -21.59 15.24 9.19
CA LEU A 240 -22.56 14.45 8.42
C LEU A 240 -23.68 13.91 9.31
#